data_AF-A0A9D7CE41-F1
#
_entry.id   AF-A0A9D7CE41-F1
#
_cell.length_a   1.000
_cell.length_b   1.000
_cell.length_c   1.000
_cell.angle_alpha   90.00
_cell.angle_beta   90.00
_cell.angle_gamma   90.00
#
_symmetry.space_group_name_H-M   'P 1'
#
loop_
_entity.id
_entity.type
_entity.pdbx_description
1 polymer ?
#
loop_
_entity_poly.entity_id
_entity_poly.type
_entity_poly.pdbx_seq_one_letter_code
_entity_poly.pdbx_strand_id
1 'polypeptide(L)'
;MSSPRPSRTVARGLIALVAGVALVTACDTTGSFSPSQQRWGFIYLNALRTNAGEERIAPNAQFFRGSVTSVPDARIRTDSCFYVGDYTAPSGSSITGVTYLDAGANITTTIGATATPVPRMSTGGAPTYGLPTGTTVPYLPGDSAIVTIPGADGGFPASEIRGRTAERFTISAIDPSTQTIPLTWSAATDNNSALLVSLQYTPSGTSARTQEIRCAFTDDGVDSIPVRQHQAWSATTNVNRNVTVTRLRTSIVLVDGGAMELISTYQVPTPTP
;
A
#
# COMPACT_ATOMS: atom_id res chain seq x y z
N MET A 1 25.77 -37.85 -22.13
CA MET A 1 24.82 -36.95 -22.81
C MET A 1 23.70 -36.60 -21.83
N SER A 2 23.85 -35.52 -21.08
CA SER A 2 22.83 -35.04 -20.12
C SER A 2 21.96 -33.99 -20.80
N SER A 3 20.66 -34.27 -20.89
CA SER A 3 19.66 -33.32 -21.38
C SER A 3 19.45 -32.19 -20.36
N PRO A 4 19.48 -30.91 -20.75
CA PRO A 4 19.20 -29.80 -19.85
C PRO A 4 17.70 -29.74 -19.55
N ARG A 5 17.34 -29.74 -18.26
CA ARG A 5 15.96 -29.48 -17.81
C ARG A 5 15.59 -28.02 -18.12
N PRO A 6 14.42 -27.73 -18.72
CA PRO A 6 13.99 -26.36 -18.92
C PRO A 6 13.64 -25.70 -17.57
N SER A 7 14.16 -24.50 -17.34
CA SER A 7 13.75 -23.67 -16.20
C SER A 7 12.29 -23.25 -16.39
N ARG A 8 11.44 -23.65 -15.45
CA ARG A 8 10.07 -23.13 -15.34
C ARG A 8 10.13 -21.76 -14.68
N THR A 9 10.37 -20.73 -15.49
CA THR A 9 10.24 -19.34 -15.06
C THR A 9 9.33 -18.61 -16.03
N VAL A 10 8.40 -17.85 -15.47
CA VAL A 10 7.57 -16.80 -16.08
C VAL A 10 6.33 -17.27 -16.86
N ALA A 11 5.22 -17.38 -16.13
CA ALA A 11 3.88 -16.96 -16.58
C ALA A 11 2.95 -16.99 -15.36
N ARG A 12 2.99 -15.93 -14.54
CA ARG A 12 1.94 -15.65 -13.55
C ARG A 12 1.49 -14.22 -13.77
N GLY A 13 0.22 -14.10 -14.15
CA GLY A 13 -0.42 -12.85 -14.54
C GLY A 13 -0.49 -11.84 -13.40
N LEU A 14 -0.61 -10.58 -13.81
CA LEU A 14 -0.88 -9.41 -12.99
C LEU A 14 -2.01 -9.67 -11.98
N ILE A 15 -1.63 -9.94 -10.74
CA ILE A 15 -2.49 -9.71 -9.59
C ILE A 15 -2.25 -8.25 -9.23
N ALA A 16 -3.22 -7.39 -9.52
CA ALA A 16 -3.19 -6.01 -9.06
C ALA A 16 -2.97 -6.02 -7.53
N LEU A 17 -1.82 -5.48 -7.12
CA LEU A 17 -1.39 -5.35 -5.73
C LEU A 17 -2.37 -4.43 -4.99
N VAL A 18 -3.37 -5.03 -4.32
CA VAL A 18 -4.01 -4.39 -3.17
C VAL A 18 -3.10 -4.67 -1.99
N ALA A 19 -2.14 -3.77 -1.75
CA ALA A 19 -1.40 -3.78 -0.51
C ALA A 19 -2.38 -3.48 0.64
N GLY A 20 -2.89 -4.53 1.28
CA GLY A 20 -3.39 -4.42 2.64
C GLY A 20 -2.24 -3.90 3.49
N VAL A 21 -2.25 -2.60 3.76
CA VAL A 21 -1.42 -1.98 4.78
C VAL A 21 -1.86 -2.65 6.09
N ALA A 22 -1.20 -3.74 6.50
CA ALA A 22 -1.33 -4.19 7.89
C ALA A 22 -0.86 -3.01 8.75
N LEU A 23 -1.84 -2.37 9.38
CA LEU A 23 -1.67 -1.09 10.03
C LEU A 23 -0.67 -1.22 11.15
N VAL A 24 0.35 -0.37 11.10
CA VAL A 24 1.19 -0.08 12.24
C VAL A 24 0.31 0.75 13.18
N THR A 25 0.29 0.42 14.47
CA THR A 25 -0.43 1.20 15.49
C THR A 25 0.02 2.67 15.53
N ALA A 26 1.20 3.00 14.99
CA ALA A 26 1.68 4.37 14.84
C ALA A 26 1.08 5.14 13.63
N CYS A 27 0.45 4.45 12.68
CA CYS A 27 -0.30 5.03 11.56
C CYS A 27 -1.81 5.08 11.85
N ASP A 28 -2.25 5.09 13.12
CA ASP A 28 -3.65 4.96 13.49
C ASP A 28 -4.29 6.29 13.94
N THR A 29 -5.47 6.60 13.41
CA THR A 29 -6.30 7.77 13.79
C THR A 29 -7.57 7.38 14.55
N THR A 30 -7.52 6.39 15.44
CA THR A 30 -8.61 6.01 16.36
C THR A 30 -9.32 7.17 17.07
N GLY A 31 -8.71 8.36 17.17
CA GLY A 31 -9.29 9.52 17.86
C GLY A 31 -10.48 10.21 17.18
N SER A 32 -10.76 9.98 15.89
CA SER A 32 -11.77 10.74 15.13
C SER A 32 -12.95 9.93 14.59
N PHE A 33 -12.97 8.61 14.77
CA PHE A 33 -14.01 7.76 14.20
C PHE A 33 -14.84 7.07 15.29
N SER A 34 -16.17 7.15 15.15
CA SER A 34 -17.09 6.40 15.99
C SER A 34 -17.12 4.94 15.50
N PRO A 35 -17.09 3.93 16.39
CA PRO A 35 -17.12 2.52 16.01
C PRO A 35 -18.46 2.05 15.38
N SER A 36 -19.39 2.96 15.13
CA SER A 36 -20.64 2.68 14.41
C SER A 36 -20.39 2.30 12.95
N GLN A 37 -21.40 1.70 12.31
CA GLN A 37 -21.32 1.41 10.87
C GLN A 37 -21.29 2.73 10.09
N GLN A 38 -20.16 3.03 9.48
CA GLN A 38 -19.94 4.23 8.66
C GLN A 38 -19.69 3.84 7.21
N ARG A 39 -19.90 4.79 6.30
CA ARG A 39 -19.50 4.66 4.90
C ARG A 39 -18.00 4.93 4.77
N TRP A 40 -17.29 4.02 4.11
CA TRP A 40 -15.87 4.10 3.86
C TRP A 40 -15.59 3.99 2.38
N GLY A 41 -14.77 4.90 1.86
CA GLY A 41 -14.19 4.81 0.51
C GLY A 41 -12.68 4.73 0.63
N PHE A 42 -12.08 3.62 0.20
CA PHE A 42 -10.63 3.48 0.13
C PHE A 42 -10.21 3.50 -1.33
N ILE A 43 -9.32 4.43 -1.68
CA ILE A 43 -8.74 4.55 -3.01
C ILE A 43 -7.23 4.34 -2.88
N TYR A 44 -6.67 3.42 -3.67
CA TYR A 44 -5.22 3.19 -3.68
C TYR A 44 -4.60 3.61 -5.01
N LEU A 45 -3.47 4.29 -4.88
CA LEU A 45 -2.63 4.81 -5.95
C LEU A 45 -1.21 4.25 -5.75
N ASN A 46 -1.01 3.01 -6.20
CA ASN A 46 0.25 2.29 -6.01
C ASN A 46 1.18 2.46 -7.21
N ALA A 47 2.39 2.93 -6.96
CA ALA A 47 3.43 3.07 -7.96
C ALA A 47 3.84 1.73 -8.56
N LEU A 48 3.95 1.70 -9.88
CA LEU A 48 4.49 0.62 -10.69
C LEU A 48 5.60 1.20 -11.57
N ARG A 49 6.52 0.35 -12.02
CA ARG A 49 7.55 0.75 -12.97
C ARG A 49 7.69 -0.29 -14.07
N THR A 50 7.60 0.12 -15.33
CA THR A 50 7.81 -0.81 -16.44
C THR A 50 9.27 -1.28 -16.50
N ASN A 51 9.54 -2.35 -17.25
CA ASN A 51 10.92 -2.80 -17.50
C ASN A 51 11.78 -1.73 -18.22
N ALA A 52 11.15 -0.77 -18.89
CA ALA A 52 11.81 0.37 -19.52
C ALA A 52 12.08 1.53 -18.55
N GLY A 53 11.68 1.41 -17.28
CA GLY A 53 11.89 2.43 -16.24
C GLY A 53 10.79 3.49 -16.15
N GLU A 54 9.71 3.37 -16.93
CA GLU A 54 8.60 4.33 -16.91
C GLU A 54 7.70 4.12 -15.69
N GLU A 55 7.38 5.20 -14.99
CA GLU A 55 6.48 5.19 -13.84
C GLU A 55 5.03 5.05 -14.31
N ARG A 56 4.33 4.08 -13.72
CA ARG A 56 2.96 3.68 -14.05
C ARG A 56 2.14 3.55 -12.78
N ILE A 57 0.83 3.68 -12.90
CA ILE A 57 -0.09 3.51 -11.78
C ILE A 57 -1.35 2.79 -12.23
N ALA A 58 -1.90 1.96 -11.36
CA ALA A 58 -3.17 1.27 -11.57
C ALA A 58 -4.11 1.63 -10.41
N PRO A 59 -4.88 2.73 -10.53
CA PRO A 59 -5.82 3.12 -9.49
C PRO A 59 -6.84 2.02 -9.23
N ASN A 60 -7.16 1.81 -7.96
CA ASN A 60 -8.25 0.95 -7.53
C ASN A 60 -8.99 1.59 -6.36
N ALA A 61 -10.25 1.19 -6.18
CA ALA A 61 -11.04 1.65 -5.05
C ALA A 61 -12.09 0.63 -4.61
N GLN A 62 -12.48 0.75 -3.34
CA GLN A 62 -13.57 -0.01 -2.74
C GLN A 62 -14.39 0.92 -1.86
N PHE A 63 -15.70 0.75 -1.91
CA PHE A 63 -16.65 1.52 -1.12
C PHE A 63 -17.53 0.56 -0.35
N PHE A 64 -17.70 0.79 0.94
CA PHE A 64 -18.50 -0.09 1.78
C PHE A 64 -19.05 0.64 3.01
N ARG A 65 -20.04 0.03 3.66
CA ARG A 65 -20.53 0.39 4.98
C ARG A 65 -20.08 -0.68 5.97
N GLY A 66 -19.45 -0.26 7.05
CA GLY A 66 -18.98 -1.17 8.09
C GLY A 66 -18.31 -0.43 9.24
N SER A 67 -17.92 -1.19 10.25
CA SER A 67 -17.08 -0.69 11.34
C SER A 67 -15.63 -0.96 11.00
N VAL A 68 -14.82 0.10 10.94
CA VAL A 68 -13.37 0.02 10.75
C VAL A 68 -12.74 0.51 12.05
N THR A 69 -11.80 -0.25 12.60
CA THR A 69 -11.18 0.06 13.89
C THR A 69 -9.99 1.01 13.77
N SER A 70 -9.37 1.06 12.59
CA SER A 70 -8.21 1.90 12.30
C SER A 70 -8.11 2.11 10.78
N VAL A 71 -7.61 3.27 10.39
CA VAL A 71 -7.31 3.61 9.00
C VAL A 71 -5.86 4.08 8.89
N PRO A 72 -5.18 3.85 7.75
CA PRO A 72 -3.82 4.34 7.59
C PRO A 72 -3.75 5.86 7.72
N ASP A 73 -2.75 6.35 8.45
CA ASP A 73 -2.36 7.75 8.44
C ASP A 73 -0.84 7.86 8.33
N ALA A 74 -0.39 8.54 7.28
CA ALA A 74 1.01 8.86 7.05
C ALA A 74 1.54 9.90 8.04
N ARG A 75 0.68 10.61 8.77
CA ARG A 75 1.07 11.55 9.84
C ARG A 75 1.36 10.79 11.12
N ILE A 76 2.39 9.94 11.07
CA ILE A 76 2.77 9.15 12.23
C ILE A 76 3.31 10.07 13.34
N ARG A 77 3.00 9.72 14.59
CA ARG A 77 3.42 10.51 15.75
C ARG A 77 4.70 10.02 16.39
N THR A 78 5.08 8.78 16.11
CA THR A 78 6.20 8.11 16.75
C THR A 78 6.70 6.99 15.86
N ASP A 79 8.01 6.95 15.66
CA ASP A 79 8.67 5.90 14.91
C ASP A 79 8.54 4.58 15.67
N SER A 80 8.31 3.49 14.94
CA SER A 80 8.04 2.19 15.56
C SER A 80 8.51 1.05 14.69
N CYS A 81 8.89 -0.05 15.33
CA CYS A 81 9.31 -1.29 14.70
C CYS A 81 8.81 -2.47 15.53
N PHE A 82 8.10 -3.40 14.90
CA PHE A 82 7.54 -4.57 15.57
C PHE A 82 7.50 -5.78 14.66
N TYR A 83 7.50 -6.95 15.30
CA TYR A 83 7.32 -8.23 14.66
C TYR A 83 5.83 -8.43 14.33
N VAL A 84 5.52 -8.71 13.06
CA VAL A 84 4.15 -8.89 12.56
C VAL A 84 3.74 -10.38 12.59
N GLY A 85 4.70 -11.30 12.59
CA GLY A 85 4.45 -12.74 12.50
C GLY A 85 4.54 -13.25 11.07
N ASP A 86 3.72 -14.26 10.76
CA ASP A 86 3.65 -14.88 9.43
C ASP A 86 3.33 -13.81 8.36
N TYR A 87 4.25 -13.62 7.42
CA TYR A 87 4.03 -12.75 6.28
C TYR A 87 2.87 -13.28 5.46
N THR A 88 1.82 -12.47 5.36
CA THR A 88 0.71 -12.71 4.46
C THR A 88 0.85 -11.74 3.30
N ALA A 89 1.13 -12.28 2.12
CA ALA A 89 1.18 -11.46 0.92
C ALA A 89 -0.16 -10.72 0.77
N PRO A 90 -0.14 -9.42 0.44
CA PRO A 90 -1.37 -8.71 0.21
C PRO A 90 -2.21 -9.40 -0.87
N SER A 91 -3.47 -9.66 -0.57
CA SER A 91 -4.41 -10.27 -1.51
C SER A 91 -5.53 -9.27 -1.79
N GLY A 92 -5.92 -9.13 -3.05
CA GLY A 92 -7.04 -8.28 -3.47
C GLY A 92 -8.42 -8.83 -3.09
N SER A 93 -8.49 -9.51 -1.95
CA SER A 93 -9.70 -10.13 -1.42
C SER A 93 -10.68 -9.06 -0.95
N SER A 94 -11.97 -9.35 -1.08
CA SER A 94 -13.01 -8.54 -0.47
C SER A 94 -12.84 -8.55 1.06
N ILE A 95 -12.88 -7.37 1.67
CA ILE A 95 -13.17 -7.18 3.08
C ILE A 95 -14.45 -7.94 3.43
N THR A 96 -14.38 -8.80 4.44
CA THR A 96 -15.50 -9.59 4.96
C THR A 96 -16.25 -8.83 6.04
N GLY A 97 -17.56 -9.10 6.19
CA GLY A 97 -18.36 -8.48 7.26
C GLY A 97 -18.76 -7.02 7.00
N VAL A 98 -18.55 -6.52 5.79
CA VAL A 98 -18.97 -5.18 5.36
C VAL A 98 -20.05 -5.27 4.27
N THR A 99 -20.85 -4.21 4.15
CA THR A 99 -21.80 -4.06 3.05
C THR A 99 -21.18 -3.20 1.96
N TYR A 100 -20.82 -3.78 0.83
CA TYR A 100 -20.26 -2.98 -0.27
C TYR A 100 -21.29 -2.02 -0.86
N LEU A 101 -20.82 -0.84 -1.24
CA LEU A 101 -21.63 0.25 -1.75
C LEU A 101 -21.27 0.52 -3.22
N ASP A 102 -22.30 0.72 -4.04
CA ASP A 102 -22.13 1.18 -5.41
C ASP A 102 -21.72 2.66 -5.39
N ALA A 103 -20.74 3.03 -6.20
CA ALA A 103 -20.26 4.40 -6.34
C ALA A 103 -20.48 4.97 -7.75
N GLY A 104 -21.27 4.26 -8.57
CA GLY A 104 -21.56 4.57 -9.97
C GLY A 104 -20.89 3.59 -10.94
N ALA A 105 -21.09 3.80 -12.25
CA ALA A 105 -20.51 2.94 -13.28
C ALA A 105 -18.98 3.06 -13.37
N ASN A 106 -18.45 4.23 -13.05
CA ASN A 106 -17.04 4.54 -13.01
C ASN A 106 -16.79 5.62 -11.94
N ILE A 107 -15.57 5.64 -11.41
CA ILE A 107 -15.03 6.79 -10.69
C ILE A 107 -14.00 7.47 -11.61
N THR A 108 -13.68 8.73 -11.38
CA THR A 108 -12.67 9.43 -12.17
C THR A 108 -11.45 9.71 -11.32
N THR A 109 -10.29 9.26 -11.76
CA THR A 109 -9.00 9.58 -11.14
C THR A 109 -8.24 10.53 -12.07
N THR A 110 -7.92 11.72 -11.58
CA THR A 110 -7.07 12.70 -12.26
C THR A 110 -5.71 12.73 -11.59
N ILE A 111 -4.64 12.35 -12.30
CA ILE A 111 -3.26 12.37 -11.80
C ILE A 111 -2.45 13.29 -12.70
N GLY A 112 -1.86 14.32 -12.09
CA GLY A 112 -1.28 15.43 -12.85
C GLY A 112 -2.34 16.07 -13.73
N ALA A 113 -2.14 16.04 -15.05
CA ALA A 113 -3.10 16.54 -16.04
C ALA A 113 -4.01 15.45 -16.65
N THR A 114 -3.81 14.17 -16.29
CA THR A 114 -4.46 13.04 -16.95
C THR A 114 -5.67 12.58 -16.16
N ALA A 115 -6.88 12.79 -16.70
CA ALA A 115 -8.12 12.23 -16.17
C ALA A 115 -8.36 10.82 -16.76
N THR A 116 -8.53 9.82 -15.90
CA THR A 116 -8.78 8.44 -16.28
C THR A 116 -10.07 7.93 -15.63
N PRO A 117 -11.05 7.44 -16.41
CA PRO A 117 -12.18 6.72 -15.84
C PRO A 117 -11.73 5.35 -15.33
N VAL A 118 -12.04 5.06 -14.07
CA VAL A 118 -11.76 3.79 -13.41
C VAL A 118 -13.08 3.03 -13.30
N PRO A 119 -13.33 2.02 -14.14
CA PRO A 119 -14.62 1.35 -14.20
C PRO A 119 -14.86 0.47 -12.97
N ARG A 120 -16.13 0.21 -12.71
CA ARG A 120 -16.54 -0.88 -11.81
C ARG A 120 -16.17 -2.22 -12.43
N MET A 121 -15.43 -3.05 -11.69
CA MET A 121 -14.89 -4.33 -12.16
C MET A 121 -15.79 -5.53 -11.83
N SER A 122 -16.60 -5.44 -10.79
CA SER A 122 -17.48 -6.52 -10.32
C SER A 122 -18.95 -6.12 -10.38
N THR A 123 -19.76 -6.97 -11.00
CA THR A 123 -21.22 -6.78 -11.09
C THR A 123 -21.99 -7.44 -9.93
N GLY A 124 -21.33 -8.26 -9.09
CA GLY A 124 -21.89 -8.92 -7.91
C GLY A 124 -21.39 -8.35 -6.57
N GLY A 125 -21.83 -8.96 -5.44
CA GLY A 125 -21.92 -8.43 -4.06
C GLY A 125 -20.72 -7.74 -3.39
N ALA A 126 -19.61 -7.54 -4.08
CA ALA A 126 -18.52 -6.66 -3.67
C ALA A 126 -18.07 -5.77 -4.84
N PRO A 127 -18.80 -4.69 -5.20
CA PRO A 127 -18.33 -3.70 -6.16
C PRO A 127 -16.93 -3.21 -5.81
N THR A 128 -16.02 -3.38 -6.77
CA THR A 128 -14.66 -2.85 -6.75
C THR A 128 -14.46 -2.02 -8.01
N TYR A 129 -13.59 -1.01 -7.91
CA TYR A 129 -13.25 -0.12 -9.00
C TYR A 129 -11.77 -0.32 -9.31
N GLY A 130 -11.43 -0.45 -10.57
CA GLY A 130 -10.06 -0.66 -10.99
C GLY A 130 -9.93 -0.62 -12.50
N LEU A 131 -8.71 -0.50 -12.98
CA LEU A 131 -8.44 -0.67 -14.41
C LEU A 131 -8.48 -2.16 -14.78
N PRO A 132 -8.81 -2.51 -16.04
CA PRO A 132 -8.68 -3.88 -16.53
C PRO A 132 -7.27 -4.42 -16.31
N THR A 133 -7.15 -5.72 -16.05
CA THR A 133 -5.85 -6.37 -15.85
C THR A 133 -4.86 -6.03 -16.97
N GLY A 134 -3.64 -5.66 -16.59
CA GLY A 134 -2.58 -5.24 -17.53
C GLY A 134 -2.66 -3.77 -17.96
N THR A 135 -3.71 -3.03 -17.57
CA THR A 135 -3.86 -1.61 -17.91
C THR A 135 -3.28 -0.74 -16.80
N THR A 136 -2.46 0.23 -17.19
CA THR A 136 -1.86 1.22 -16.29
C THR A 136 -1.84 2.59 -16.94
N VAL A 137 -1.73 3.63 -16.13
CA VAL A 137 -1.67 5.04 -16.57
C VAL A 137 -0.26 5.56 -16.30
N PRO A 138 0.35 6.31 -17.22
CA PRO A 138 1.61 7.01 -16.93
C PRO A 138 1.36 8.16 -15.94
N TYR A 139 2.32 8.40 -15.05
CA TYR A 139 2.25 9.51 -14.09
C TYR A 139 3.64 9.97 -13.67
N LEU A 140 3.75 11.15 -13.05
CA LEU A 140 4.98 11.57 -12.37
C LEU A 140 4.83 11.39 -10.86
N PRO A 141 5.77 10.71 -10.18
CA PRO A 141 5.76 10.59 -8.72
C PRO A 141 5.75 11.96 -8.04
N GLY A 142 4.81 12.17 -7.12
CA GLY A 142 4.60 13.46 -6.45
C GLY A 142 3.51 14.34 -7.07
N ASP A 143 2.93 13.93 -8.21
CA ASP A 143 1.83 14.64 -8.88
C ASP A 143 0.60 14.78 -7.98
N SER A 144 -0.17 15.85 -8.20
CA SER A 144 -1.50 15.99 -7.61
C SER A 144 -2.42 14.86 -8.06
N ALA A 145 -3.21 14.35 -7.14
CA ALA A 145 -4.24 13.35 -7.40
C ALA A 145 -5.60 13.90 -6.95
N ILE A 146 -6.60 13.80 -7.83
CA ILE A 146 -8.00 14.12 -7.54
C ILE A 146 -8.82 12.90 -7.91
N VAL A 147 -9.69 12.46 -7.00
CA VAL A 147 -10.60 11.35 -7.26
C VAL A 147 -12.02 11.84 -7.05
N THR A 148 -12.83 11.73 -8.12
CA THR A 148 -14.23 12.16 -8.13
C THR A 148 -15.11 10.93 -8.20
N ILE A 149 -16.02 10.84 -7.23
CA ILE A 149 -17.00 9.77 -7.11
C ILE A 149 -18.36 10.34 -7.52
N PRO A 150 -18.98 9.83 -8.61
CA PRO A 150 -20.30 10.33 -9.01
C PRO A 150 -21.40 9.94 -8.02
N GLY A 151 -21.22 8.84 -7.29
CA GLY A 151 -22.19 8.30 -6.36
C GLY A 151 -23.27 7.46 -7.05
N ALA A 152 -24.10 6.80 -6.24
CA ALA A 152 -25.25 6.02 -6.71
C ALA A 152 -26.40 6.07 -5.70
N ASP A 153 -27.63 5.94 -6.19
CA ASP A 153 -28.81 5.88 -5.33
C ASP A 153 -28.75 4.68 -4.37
N GLY A 154 -28.87 4.95 -3.07
CA GLY A 154 -28.70 3.94 -2.02
C GLY A 154 -27.25 3.45 -1.84
N GLY A 155 -26.29 3.99 -2.61
CA GLY A 155 -24.88 3.63 -2.60
C GLY A 155 -24.00 4.58 -1.79
N PHE A 156 -22.76 4.70 -2.24
CA PHE A 156 -21.78 5.66 -1.73
C PHE A 156 -22.12 7.06 -2.27
N PRO A 157 -22.01 8.12 -1.44
CA PRO A 157 -22.40 9.46 -1.86
C PRO A 157 -21.43 10.05 -2.90
N ALA A 158 -21.96 10.94 -3.73
CA ALA A 158 -21.14 11.79 -4.59
C ALA A 158 -20.13 12.57 -3.74
N SER A 159 -18.85 12.50 -4.10
CA SER A 159 -17.77 13.04 -3.28
C SER A 159 -16.51 13.26 -4.10
N GLU A 160 -15.58 14.05 -3.56
CA GLU A 160 -14.28 14.29 -4.15
C GLU A 160 -13.21 14.24 -3.06
N ILE A 161 -12.07 13.63 -3.36
CA ILE A 161 -10.88 13.66 -2.51
C ILE A 161 -9.68 14.15 -3.31
N ARG A 162 -8.85 14.95 -2.65
CA ARG A 162 -7.61 15.50 -3.21
C ARG A 162 -6.42 15.05 -2.38
N GLY A 163 -5.32 14.77 -3.05
CA GLY A 163 -4.06 14.42 -2.42
C GLY A 163 -2.93 14.46 -3.43
N ARG A 164 -1.89 13.68 -3.17
CA ARG A 164 -0.72 13.56 -4.04
C ARG A 164 -0.33 12.09 -4.18
N THR A 165 0.23 11.74 -5.33
CA THR A 165 0.91 10.47 -5.48
C THR A 165 2.19 10.48 -4.64
N ALA A 166 2.58 9.34 -4.08
CA ALA A 166 3.82 9.22 -3.33
C ALA A 166 5.03 9.53 -4.24
N GLU A 167 5.94 10.36 -3.75
CA GLU A 167 7.15 10.72 -4.47
C GLU A 167 8.08 9.52 -4.60
N ARG A 168 8.87 9.54 -5.67
CA ARG A 168 10.04 8.70 -5.76
C ARG A 168 11.01 9.07 -4.63
N PHE A 169 11.68 8.07 -4.07
CA PHE A 169 12.76 8.26 -3.12
C PHE A 169 13.92 7.31 -3.41
N THR A 170 15.07 7.63 -2.84
CA THR A 170 16.23 6.73 -2.74
C THR A 170 16.43 6.34 -1.29
N ILE A 171 16.87 5.11 -1.02
CA ILE A 171 17.26 4.65 0.30
C ILE A 171 18.61 3.93 0.23
N SER A 172 19.43 4.07 1.28
CA SER A 172 20.65 3.31 1.46
C SER A 172 20.38 1.80 1.51
N ALA A 173 21.39 0.99 1.22
CA ALA A 173 21.28 -0.45 1.37
C ALA A 173 20.95 -0.81 2.83
N ILE A 174 20.06 -1.78 3.01
CA ILE A 174 19.66 -2.31 4.32
C ILE A 174 20.17 -3.75 4.37
N ASP A 175 21.31 -3.93 5.02
CA ASP A 175 21.99 -5.22 5.11
C ASP A 175 21.85 -5.84 6.52
N PRO A 176 21.85 -7.18 6.63
CA PRO A 176 21.94 -7.86 7.92
C PRO A 176 23.10 -7.35 8.77
N SER A 177 22.83 -7.05 10.04
CA SER A 177 23.82 -6.49 10.96
C SER A 177 23.68 -7.07 12.37
N THR A 178 24.78 -7.09 13.11
CA THR A 178 24.81 -7.37 14.56
C THR A 178 24.67 -6.10 15.41
N GLN A 179 24.70 -4.94 14.76
CA GLN A 179 24.50 -3.62 15.35
C GLN A 179 23.25 -2.97 14.76
N THR A 180 22.84 -1.84 15.33
CA THR A 180 21.74 -1.02 14.79
C THR A 180 21.95 -0.79 13.30
N ILE A 181 20.89 -0.95 12.51
CA ILE A 181 20.93 -0.68 11.07
C ILE A 181 20.57 0.78 10.84
N PRO A 182 21.52 1.65 10.41
CA PRO A 182 21.20 3.02 10.06
C PRO A 182 20.39 3.05 8.76
N LEU A 183 19.41 3.94 8.72
CA LEU A 183 18.56 4.20 7.56
C LEU A 183 18.80 5.63 7.09
N THR A 184 18.95 5.80 5.78
CA THR A 184 19.04 7.13 5.18
C THR A 184 18.33 7.12 3.84
N TRP A 185 17.41 8.06 3.66
CA TRP A 185 16.64 8.21 2.42
C TRP A 185 16.42 9.68 2.07
N SER A 186 16.01 9.93 0.83
CA SER A 186 15.63 11.28 0.42
C SER A 186 14.29 11.66 1.06
N ALA A 187 14.26 12.60 2.00
CA ALA A 187 13.07 13.01 2.76
C ALA A 187 11.87 13.42 1.88
N ALA A 188 10.66 13.37 2.44
CA ALA A 188 9.48 13.96 1.80
C ALA A 188 9.52 15.50 1.85
N THR A 189 8.69 16.14 1.02
CA THR A 189 8.58 17.60 0.97
C THR A 189 7.66 18.20 2.04
N ASP A 190 6.89 17.35 2.73
CA ASP A 190 5.89 17.73 3.74
C ASP A 190 5.64 16.60 4.73
N ASN A 191 4.87 16.89 5.78
CA ASN A 191 4.61 15.97 6.90
C ASN A 191 3.44 15.01 6.65
N ASN A 192 2.90 14.92 5.43
CA ASN A 192 1.83 13.98 5.07
C ASN A 192 2.40 12.74 4.39
N SER A 193 3.55 12.28 4.86
CA SER A 193 4.28 11.13 4.34
C SER A 193 4.93 10.35 5.47
N ALA A 194 4.96 9.03 5.35
CA ALA A 194 5.67 8.12 6.22
C ALA A 194 6.52 7.15 5.39
N LEU A 195 7.63 6.69 5.97
CA LEU A 195 8.43 5.62 5.42
C LEU A 195 8.14 4.31 6.15
N LEU A 196 7.72 3.28 5.41
CA LEU A 196 7.50 1.94 5.92
C LEU A 196 8.64 1.03 5.49
N VAL A 197 9.20 0.25 6.40
CA VAL A 197 10.21 -0.78 6.09
C VAL A 197 9.64 -2.15 6.46
N SER A 198 9.60 -3.06 5.49
CA SER A 198 9.24 -4.47 5.64
C SER A 198 10.51 -5.31 5.52
N LEU A 199 10.90 -5.95 6.62
CA LEU A 199 12.00 -6.91 6.66
C LEU A 199 11.42 -8.32 6.71
N GLN A 200 11.54 -9.06 5.62
CA GLN A 200 11.02 -10.41 5.49
C GLN A 200 12.16 -11.42 5.58
N TYR A 201 11.93 -12.55 6.25
CA TYR A 201 12.89 -13.65 6.34
C TYR A 201 12.18 -14.98 6.59
N THR A 202 12.77 -16.10 6.15
CA THR A 202 12.30 -17.44 6.52
C THR A 202 13.22 -18.00 7.61
N PRO A 203 12.70 -18.31 8.81
CA PRO A 203 13.47 -19.00 9.84
C PRO A 203 14.06 -20.33 9.36
N SER A 204 15.19 -20.76 9.91
CA SER A 204 15.71 -22.11 9.63
C SER A 204 14.72 -23.19 10.10
N GLY A 205 14.35 -24.12 9.23
CA GLY A 205 13.45 -25.23 9.55
C GLY A 205 12.61 -25.63 8.34
N THR A 206 12.25 -26.92 8.22
CA THR A 206 11.58 -27.46 7.03
C THR A 206 10.12 -27.03 6.86
N SER A 207 9.50 -26.48 7.90
CA SER A 207 8.11 -25.99 7.91
C SER A 207 7.99 -24.49 8.21
N ALA A 208 9.11 -23.77 8.24
CA ALA A 208 9.13 -22.36 8.61
C ALA A 208 8.44 -21.51 7.55
N ARG A 209 7.48 -20.70 7.99
CA ARG A 209 6.83 -19.69 7.15
C ARG A 209 7.66 -18.41 7.14
N THR A 210 7.60 -17.66 6.04
CA THR A 210 8.19 -16.31 5.98
C THR A 210 7.59 -15.45 7.07
N GLN A 211 8.44 -14.79 7.83
CA GLN A 211 8.09 -13.85 8.88
C GLN A 211 8.35 -12.43 8.39
N GLU A 212 7.65 -11.47 9.00
CA GLU A 212 7.83 -10.05 8.73
C GLU A 212 8.07 -9.26 10.02
N ILE A 213 9.07 -8.38 9.98
CA ILE A 213 9.20 -7.24 10.88
C ILE A 213 8.82 -6.00 10.07
N ARG A 214 7.98 -5.15 10.66
CA ARG A 214 7.54 -3.91 10.03
C ARG A 214 7.92 -2.73 10.89
N CYS A 215 8.48 -1.72 10.24
CA CYS A 215 8.75 -0.43 10.83
C CYS A 215 7.99 0.68 10.10
N ALA A 216 7.63 1.72 10.83
CA ALA A 216 7.13 2.98 10.32
C ALA A 216 7.94 4.12 10.90
N PHE A 217 8.37 5.02 10.03
CA PHE A 217 9.21 6.17 10.32
C PHE A 217 8.62 7.45 9.76
N THR A 218 8.83 8.55 10.47
CA THR A 218 8.55 9.89 9.98
C THR A 218 9.39 10.09 8.73
N ASP A 219 8.84 10.65 7.66
CA ASP A 219 9.55 10.73 6.38
C ASP A 219 10.52 11.93 6.28
N ASP A 220 11.43 12.04 7.24
CA ASP A 220 12.38 13.14 7.42
C ASP A 220 13.79 12.85 6.86
N GLY A 221 14.03 11.62 6.42
CA GLY A 221 15.23 11.20 5.68
C GLY A 221 16.23 10.38 6.48
N VAL A 222 16.07 10.23 7.80
CA VAL A 222 17.04 9.50 8.63
C VAL A 222 16.38 8.79 9.80
N ASP A 223 16.73 7.53 10.03
CA ASP A 223 16.41 6.83 11.28
C ASP A 223 17.30 5.60 11.41
N SER A 224 16.93 4.63 12.24
CA SER A 224 17.65 3.42 12.48
C SER A 224 16.72 2.32 13.01
N ILE A 225 16.99 1.08 12.61
CA ILE A 225 16.30 -0.10 13.16
C ILE A 225 17.15 -0.61 14.33
N PRO A 226 16.67 -0.59 15.58
CA PRO A 226 17.49 -1.04 16.69
C PRO A 226 17.67 -2.56 16.67
N VAL A 227 18.79 -3.03 17.25
CA VAL A 227 19.22 -4.44 17.20
C VAL A 227 18.12 -5.41 17.60
N ARG A 228 17.39 -5.09 18.68
CA ARG A 228 16.33 -5.97 19.21
C ARG A 228 15.22 -6.25 18.21
N GLN A 229 14.97 -5.33 17.27
CA GLN A 229 13.90 -5.42 16.31
C GLN A 229 14.30 -6.19 15.05
N HIS A 230 15.57 -6.12 14.61
CA HIS A 230 16.03 -6.81 13.40
C HIS A 230 16.90 -8.05 13.66
N GLN A 231 17.18 -8.40 14.92
CA GLN A 231 18.08 -9.51 15.28
C GLN A 231 17.67 -10.82 14.58
N ALA A 232 16.38 -11.16 14.59
CA ALA A 232 15.89 -12.37 13.95
C ALA A 232 16.05 -12.32 12.42
N TRP A 233 15.74 -11.19 11.78
CA TRP A 233 15.98 -11.02 10.34
C TRP A 233 17.47 -11.11 9.99
N SER A 234 18.35 -10.57 10.83
CA SER A 234 19.80 -10.54 10.59
C SER A 234 20.52 -11.85 10.89
N ALA A 235 19.89 -12.79 11.61
CA ALA A 235 20.50 -14.05 12.01
C ALA A 235 20.90 -14.89 10.79
N THR A 236 22.16 -15.30 10.69
CA THR A 236 22.74 -16.01 9.53
C THR A 236 22.09 -17.36 9.22
N THR A 237 21.45 -17.98 10.21
CA THR A 237 20.68 -19.22 10.06
C THR A 237 19.42 -19.05 9.22
N ASN A 238 18.89 -17.82 9.12
CA ASN A 238 17.67 -17.53 8.38
C ASN A 238 17.97 -17.25 6.90
N VAL A 239 17.01 -17.58 6.05
CA VAL A 239 17.14 -17.54 4.58
C VAL A 239 16.04 -16.70 3.94
N ASN A 240 16.08 -16.53 2.62
CA ASN A 240 15.08 -15.79 1.84
C ASN A 240 14.81 -14.37 2.37
N ARG A 241 15.88 -13.66 2.76
CA ARG A 241 15.74 -12.27 3.21
C ARG A 241 15.26 -11.42 2.05
N ASN A 242 14.24 -10.62 2.33
CA ASN A 242 13.76 -9.60 1.42
C ASN A 242 13.55 -8.31 2.20
N VAL A 243 13.84 -7.18 1.57
CA VAL A 243 13.61 -5.85 2.13
C VAL A 243 12.74 -5.10 1.15
N THR A 244 11.68 -4.49 1.68
CA THR A 244 10.81 -3.63 0.91
C THR A 244 10.60 -2.36 1.68
N VAL A 245 10.84 -1.23 1.03
CA VAL A 245 10.69 0.09 1.64
C VAL A 245 9.61 0.83 0.86
N THR A 246 8.65 1.40 1.56
CA THR A 246 7.49 2.05 0.97
C THR A 246 7.33 3.44 1.54
N ARG A 247 7.34 4.46 0.68
CA ARG A 247 6.81 5.77 1.02
C ARG A 247 5.29 5.71 0.94
N LEU A 248 4.62 6.07 2.02
CA LEU A 248 3.17 6.13 2.16
C LEU A 248 2.72 7.58 2.25
N ARG A 249 1.76 7.97 1.41
CA ARG A 249 0.97 9.19 1.57
C ARG A 249 -0.49 8.84 1.82
N THR A 250 -1.12 9.57 2.73
CA THR A 250 -2.56 9.46 2.97
C THR A 250 -3.22 10.83 2.88
N SER A 251 -4.47 10.84 2.44
CA SER A 251 -5.38 11.99 2.54
C SER A 251 -6.73 11.44 2.98
N ILE A 252 -7.38 12.10 3.93
CA ILE A 252 -8.67 11.68 4.48
C ILE A 252 -9.62 12.87 4.41
N VAL A 253 -10.83 12.65 3.88
CA VAL A 253 -11.93 13.63 3.90
C VAL A 253 -13.18 13.00 4.48
N LEU A 254 -13.96 13.80 5.20
CA LEU A 254 -15.28 13.39 5.65
C LEU A 254 -16.27 13.43 4.49
N VAL A 255 -17.16 12.44 4.44
CA VAL A 255 -18.27 12.37 3.48
C VAL A 255 -19.58 12.13 4.23
N ASP A 256 -20.71 12.24 3.55
CA ASP A 256 -22.02 11.96 4.16
C ASP A 256 -22.09 10.53 4.74
N GLY A 257 -22.18 10.45 6.07
CA GLY A 257 -22.25 9.19 6.79
C GLY A 257 -20.92 8.44 6.96
N GLY A 258 -19.76 9.07 6.73
CA GLY A 258 -18.45 8.46 7.02
C GLY A 258 -17.25 9.21 6.44
N ALA A 259 -16.30 8.50 5.84
CA ALA A 259 -15.06 9.08 5.31
C ALA A 259 -14.55 8.41 4.03
N MET A 260 -13.71 9.14 3.32
CA MET A 260 -12.98 8.67 2.15
C MET A 260 -11.49 8.89 2.37
N GLU A 261 -10.70 7.90 2.00
CA GLU A 261 -9.25 7.91 2.13
C GLU A 261 -8.58 7.61 0.80
N LEU A 262 -7.58 8.42 0.48
CA LEU A 262 -6.67 8.24 -0.64
C LEU A 262 -5.32 7.79 -0.10
N ILE A 263 -4.93 6.58 -0.44
CA ILE A 263 -3.66 5.95 -0.05
C ILE A 263 -2.79 5.92 -1.29
N SER A 264 -1.63 6.59 -1.26
CA SER A 264 -0.64 6.46 -2.33
C SER A 264 0.65 5.87 -1.79
N THR A 265 1.21 4.93 -2.56
CA THR A 265 2.45 4.26 -2.18
C THR A 265 3.49 4.32 -3.29
N TYR A 266 4.74 4.53 -2.91
CA TYR A 266 5.91 4.34 -3.77
C TYR A 266 6.83 3.34 -3.11
N GLN A 267 7.16 2.24 -3.78
CA GLN A 267 7.94 1.16 -3.19
C GLN A 267 9.33 1.04 -3.84
N VAL A 268 10.33 0.66 -3.05
CA VAL A 268 11.68 0.28 -3.50
C VAL A 268 12.01 -1.13 -2.97
N PRO A 269 12.29 -2.12 -3.84
CA PRO A 269 12.19 -2.04 -5.30
C PRO A 269 10.75 -1.83 -5.77
N THR A 270 10.57 -1.03 -6.83
CA THR A 270 9.26 -0.70 -7.39
C THR A 270 8.70 -1.91 -8.15
N PRO A 271 7.46 -2.35 -7.88
CA PRO A 271 6.84 -3.45 -8.60
C PRO A 271 6.73 -3.16 -10.10
N THR A 272 6.96 -4.18 -10.92
CA THR A 272 6.60 -4.13 -12.34
C THR A 272 5.11 -4.42 -12.49
N PRO A 273 4.42 -3.81 -13.48
CA PRO A 273 3.04 -4.12 -13.81
C PRO A 273 2.82 -5.62 -13.85
#